data_AF-A0A137NVJ2-F1
#
_entry.id   AF-A0A137NVJ2-F1
#
_cell.length_a   1.000
_cell.length_b   1.000
_cell.length_c   1.000
_cell.angle_alpha   90.00
_cell.angle_beta   90.00
_cell.angle_gamma   90.00
#
_symmetry.space_group_name_H-M   'P 1'
#
loop_
_entity.id
_entity.type
_entity.pdbx_description
1 polymer ?
#
loop_
_entity_poly.entity_id
_entity_poly.type
_entity_poly.pdbx_seq_one_letter_code
_entity_poly.pdbx_strand_id
1 'polypeptide(L)'
;MIMKLSSKSCPNVASLTRAFSNLSVVRDISKAPKRPPTAFANYVKEELAGTADRKVPIKEYMVELGQKWKLLDDSKKQPYLSKYDKDNAKYKQEMEAFKAKLGPEGLREYINKKHEAKQAKQEKALKKLHRAQRDPNMPKRPMTSFFVFCKEFRAENASKLPEKITEQSQYLSKLWKEMSESQKQRYIDEYNTAKEKYTRDMDNYNKSNHN
;
A
#
# COMPACT_ATOMS: atom_id res chain seq x y z
N MET A 1 32.23 -61.06 48.27
CA MET A 1 31.67 -60.40 47.06
C MET A 1 30.33 -59.78 47.48
N ILE A 2 30.18 -58.45 47.62
CA ILE A 2 30.02 -57.43 46.52
C ILE A 2 28.61 -57.61 45.91
N MET A 3 27.60 -56.71 45.96
CA MET A 3 27.48 -55.28 46.28
C MET A 3 26.12 -54.91 46.88
N LYS A 4 26.09 -53.82 47.67
CA LYS A 4 24.91 -52.98 47.91
C LYS A 4 24.37 -52.47 46.57
N LEU A 5 23.08 -52.66 46.29
CA LEU A 5 22.39 -51.93 45.21
C LEU A 5 21.33 -51.02 45.78
N SER A 6 21.72 -49.74 45.75
CA SER A 6 21.02 -48.50 46.02
C SER A 6 19.64 -48.42 45.37
N SER A 7 18.67 -47.95 46.15
CA SER A 7 17.39 -47.38 45.72
C SER A 7 17.62 -46.33 44.62
N LYS A 8 17.37 -46.70 43.36
CA LYS A 8 17.28 -45.76 42.24
C LYS A 8 15.82 -45.47 41.96
N SER A 9 15.45 -44.24 42.36
CA SER A 9 14.40 -43.38 41.85
C SER A 9 13.72 -43.86 40.57
N CYS A 10 12.39 -43.96 40.61
CA CYS A 10 11.52 -44.16 39.46
C CYS A 10 11.86 -43.15 38.35
N PRO A 11 12.06 -43.56 37.08
CA PRO A 11 12.14 -42.62 36.00
C PRO A 11 10.80 -41.89 35.85
N ASN A 12 10.89 -40.58 36.06
CA ASN A 12 9.89 -39.55 35.80
C ASN A 12 9.02 -39.88 34.57
N VAL A 13 7.68 -39.79 34.71
CA VAL A 13 6.65 -39.93 33.66
C VAL A 13 6.69 -38.74 32.67
N ALA A 14 7.88 -38.23 32.38
CA ALA A 14 8.16 -37.16 31.42
C ALA A 14 8.57 -37.73 30.05
N SER A 15 8.03 -38.88 29.67
CA SER A 15 8.21 -39.50 28.36
C SER A 15 6.88 -39.91 27.72
N LEU A 16 5.80 -39.16 28.02
CA LEU A 16 4.62 -39.12 27.18
C LEU A 16 4.83 -38.05 26.11
N THR A 17 5.43 -38.47 25.00
CA THR A 17 5.03 -38.09 23.63
C THR A 17 4.41 -36.70 23.47
N ARG A 18 5.17 -35.66 23.80
CA ARG A 18 5.00 -34.38 23.12
C ARG A 18 6.03 -34.32 22.00
N ALA A 19 5.80 -35.16 20.99
CA ALA A 19 6.04 -34.73 19.63
C ALA A 19 5.14 -33.51 19.43
N PHE A 20 5.63 -32.34 19.87
CA PHE A 20 5.26 -31.06 19.30
C PHE A 20 5.58 -31.21 17.82
N SER A 21 4.62 -31.76 17.09
CA SER A 21 4.37 -31.43 15.72
C SER A 21 4.07 -29.92 15.74
N ASN A 22 5.14 -29.14 15.81
CA ASN A 22 5.30 -27.89 15.07
C ASN A 22 5.21 -28.21 13.58
N LEU A 23 4.11 -28.86 13.17
CA LEU A 23 3.52 -28.62 11.88
C LEU A 23 2.75 -27.32 12.08
N SER A 24 3.49 -26.22 12.19
CA SER A 24 3.01 -24.95 11.68
C SER A 24 2.75 -25.20 10.19
N VAL A 25 1.59 -25.81 9.89
CA VAL A 25 0.91 -25.61 8.64
C VAL A 25 0.89 -24.11 8.54
N VAL A 26 1.76 -23.55 7.70
CA VAL A 26 1.75 -22.14 7.36
C VAL A 26 0.31 -21.89 6.92
N ARG A 27 -0.49 -21.31 7.81
CA ARG A 27 -1.92 -21.10 7.57
C ARG A 27 -1.95 -20.05 6.50
N ASP A 28 -2.10 -20.49 5.26
CA ASP A 28 -1.93 -19.63 4.10
C ASP A 28 -3.17 -18.74 3.93
N ILE A 29 -3.25 -17.70 4.76
CA ILE A 29 -4.32 -16.71 4.78
C ILE A 29 -4.38 -15.93 3.45
N SER A 30 -3.32 -16.00 2.62
CA SER A 30 -3.29 -15.38 1.30
C SER A 30 -4.23 -16.07 0.29
N LYS A 31 -4.61 -17.34 0.54
CA LYS A 31 -5.51 -18.14 -0.30
C LYS A 31 -6.99 -17.93 0.00
N ALA A 32 -7.35 -16.87 0.74
CA ALA A 32 -8.75 -16.54 1.00
C ALA A 32 -9.50 -16.33 -0.33
N PRO A 33 -10.67 -16.97 -0.53
CA PRO A 33 -11.48 -16.75 -1.72
C PRO A 33 -11.79 -15.26 -1.93
N LYS A 34 -11.80 -14.83 -3.19
CA LYS A 34 -12.10 -13.44 -3.58
C LYS A 34 -13.58 -13.31 -3.96
N ARG A 35 -14.17 -12.16 -3.66
CA ARG A 35 -15.55 -11.87 -4.03
C ARG A 35 -15.69 -11.88 -5.56
N PRO A 36 -16.77 -12.45 -6.11
CA PRO A 36 -17.00 -12.43 -7.55
C PRO A 36 -17.35 -11.00 -8.01
N PRO A 37 -17.06 -10.66 -9.28
CA PRO A 37 -17.51 -9.39 -9.87
C PRO A 37 -19.04 -9.31 -9.86
N THR A 38 -19.58 -8.11 -9.66
CA THR A 38 -21.03 -7.87 -9.72
C THR A 38 -21.58 -8.05 -11.14
N ALA A 39 -22.90 -8.17 -11.28
CA ALA A 39 -23.57 -8.24 -12.58
C ALA A 39 -23.15 -7.11 -13.53
N PHE A 40 -23.13 -5.86 -13.04
CA PHE A 40 -22.64 -4.71 -13.82
C PHE A 40 -21.15 -4.81 -14.15
N ALA A 41 -20.30 -5.29 -13.23
CA ALA A 41 -18.88 -5.45 -13.51
C ALA A 41 -18.62 -6.53 -14.58
N ASN A 42 -19.42 -7.60 -14.60
CA ASN A 42 -19.38 -8.61 -15.66
C ASN A 42 -19.84 -8.04 -17.01
N TYR A 43 -20.92 -7.25 -17.03
CA TYR A 43 -21.36 -6.51 -18.22
C TYR A 43 -20.27 -5.57 -18.75
N VAL A 44 -19.71 -4.73 -17.88
CA VAL A 44 -18.60 -3.83 -18.23
C VAL A 44 -17.39 -4.58 -18.77
N LYS A 45 -17.05 -5.73 -18.19
CA LYS A 45 -15.93 -6.55 -18.66
C LYS A 45 -16.16 -7.06 -20.10
N GLU A 46 -17.37 -7.51 -20.41
CA GLU A 46 -17.72 -7.98 -21.75
C GLU A 46 -17.74 -6.83 -22.77
N GLU A 47 -18.31 -5.69 -22.40
CA GLU A 47 -18.35 -4.48 -23.25
C GLU A 47 -16.97 -3.85 -23.47
N LEU A 48 -16.04 -3.99 -22.51
CA LEU A 48 -14.65 -3.54 -22.67
C LEU A 48 -13.83 -4.49 -23.54
N ALA A 49 -14.13 -5.79 -23.52
CA ALA A 49 -13.42 -6.79 -24.32
C ALA A 49 -13.64 -6.59 -25.83
N GLY A 50 -14.77 -6.01 -26.23
CA GLY A 50 -15.08 -5.67 -27.62
C GLY A 50 -14.53 -4.33 -28.12
N THR A 51 -13.88 -3.53 -27.28
CA THR A 51 -13.45 -2.15 -27.62
C THR A 51 -11.96 -1.93 -27.45
N ALA A 52 -11.14 -2.80 -28.06
CA ALA A 52 -9.67 -2.73 -27.97
C ALA A 52 -9.08 -1.45 -28.62
N ASP A 53 -9.70 -0.92 -29.69
CA ASP A 53 -9.21 0.26 -30.45
C ASP A 53 -9.87 1.59 -30.04
N ARG A 54 -10.36 1.69 -28.80
CA ARG A 54 -11.14 2.84 -28.34
C ARG A 54 -10.27 4.09 -28.16
N LYS A 55 -10.68 5.19 -28.79
CA LYS A 55 -10.06 6.53 -28.65
C LYS A 55 -10.55 7.35 -27.44
N VAL A 56 -11.67 6.96 -26.83
CA VAL A 56 -12.28 7.65 -25.68
C VAL A 56 -11.66 7.15 -24.36
N PRO A 57 -11.31 8.04 -23.41
CA PRO A 57 -10.80 7.64 -22.10
C PRO A 57 -11.74 6.67 -21.36
N ILE A 58 -11.17 5.63 -20.73
CA ILE A 58 -11.93 4.59 -20.00
C ILE A 58 -12.90 5.18 -18.97
N LYS A 59 -12.53 6.28 -18.32
CA LYS A 59 -13.35 6.95 -17.31
C LYS A 59 -14.68 7.46 -17.87
N GLU A 60 -14.66 8.04 -19.06
CA GLU A 60 -15.87 8.52 -19.75
C GLU A 60 -16.71 7.33 -20.21
N TYR A 61 -16.07 6.29 -20.72
CA TYR A 61 -16.77 5.08 -21.12
C TYR A 61 -17.49 4.38 -19.96
N MET A 62 -16.88 4.35 -18.76
CA MET A 62 -17.54 3.80 -17.58
C MET A 62 -18.84 4.54 -17.22
N VAL A 63 -18.92 5.84 -17.48
CA VAL A 63 -20.15 6.63 -17.29
C VAL A 63 -21.20 6.21 -18.32
N GLU A 64 -20.82 6.11 -19.59
CA GLU A 64 -21.72 5.64 -20.67
C GLU A 64 -22.25 4.23 -20.39
N LEU A 65 -21.39 3.29 -20.00
CA LEU A 65 -21.79 1.93 -19.64
C LEU A 65 -22.73 1.91 -18.44
N GLY A 66 -22.53 2.78 -17.46
CA GLY A 66 -23.45 2.94 -16.33
C GLY A 66 -24.83 3.42 -16.77
N GLN A 67 -24.91 4.33 -17.74
CA GLN A 67 -26.19 4.78 -18.31
C GLN A 67 -26.84 3.68 -19.16
N LYS A 68 -26.08 3.01 -20.03
CA LYS A 68 -26.54 1.87 -20.83
C LYS A 68 -27.09 0.76 -19.94
N TRP A 69 -26.38 0.42 -18.86
CA TRP A 69 -26.84 -0.59 -17.90
C TRP A 69 -28.16 -0.19 -17.23
N LYS A 70 -28.36 1.09 -16.88
CA LYS A 70 -29.63 1.55 -16.31
C LYS A 70 -30.79 1.38 -17.30
N LEU A 71 -30.57 1.76 -18.57
CA LEU A 71 -31.55 1.68 -19.65
C LEU A 71 -31.76 0.26 -20.21
N LEU A 72 -30.87 -0.69 -19.89
CA LEU A 72 -30.95 -2.06 -20.37
C LEU A 72 -32.21 -2.74 -19.82
N ASP A 73 -32.94 -3.46 -20.67
CA ASP A 73 -34.08 -4.26 -20.24
C ASP A 73 -33.68 -5.32 -19.21
N ASP A 74 -34.60 -5.64 -18.31
CA ASP A 74 -34.37 -6.65 -17.28
C ASP A 74 -33.99 -8.00 -17.88
N SER A 75 -34.57 -8.37 -19.02
CA SER A 75 -34.23 -9.60 -19.76
C SER A 75 -32.74 -9.69 -20.13
N LYS A 76 -32.13 -8.57 -20.55
CA LYS A 76 -30.71 -8.51 -20.89
C LYS A 76 -29.81 -8.43 -19.66
N LYS A 77 -30.33 -7.92 -18.53
CA LYS A 77 -29.66 -7.94 -17.22
C LYS A 77 -29.70 -9.32 -16.55
N GLN A 78 -30.78 -10.09 -16.75
CA GLN A 78 -30.99 -11.41 -16.14
C GLN A 78 -29.79 -12.37 -16.24
N PRO A 79 -29.15 -12.58 -17.41
CA PRO A 79 -28.01 -13.50 -17.48
C PRO A 79 -26.83 -13.05 -16.59
N TYR A 80 -26.57 -11.75 -16.47
CA TYR A 80 -25.53 -11.21 -15.59
C TYR A 80 -25.88 -11.34 -14.12
N LEU A 81 -27.15 -11.14 -13.75
CA LEU A 81 -27.64 -11.33 -12.39
C LEU A 81 -27.56 -12.80 -11.98
N SER A 82 -28.05 -13.71 -12.83
CA SER A 82 -27.97 -15.16 -12.58
C SER A 82 -26.53 -15.65 -12.46
N LYS A 83 -25.62 -15.16 -13.31
CA LYS A 83 -24.18 -15.44 -13.22
C LYS A 83 -23.60 -14.97 -11.89
N TYR A 84 -23.90 -13.73 -11.50
CA TYR A 84 -23.48 -13.19 -10.20
C TYR A 84 -24.00 -14.03 -9.02
N ASP A 85 -25.28 -14.40 -9.02
CA ASP A 85 -25.87 -15.17 -7.92
C ASP A 85 -25.23 -16.56 -7.77
N LYS A 86 -24.99 -17.25 -8.90
CA LYS A 86 -24.27 -18.53 -8.92
C LYS A 86 -22.84 -18.40 -8.39
N ASP A 87 -22.09 -17.42 -8.90
CA ASP A 87 -20.71 -17.21 -8.48
C ASP A 87 -20.63 -16.76 -7.01
N ASN A 88 -21.60 -15.96 -6.55
CA ASN A 88 -21.67 -15.50 -5.17
C ASN A 88 -22.07 -16.63 -4.21
N ALA A 89 -22.95 -17.55 -4.63
CA ALA A 89 -23.27 -18.75 -3.87
C ALA A 89 -22.03 -19.64 -3.72
N LYS A 90 -21.29 -19.88 -4.82
CA LYS A 90 -20.03 -20.62 -4.79
C LYS A 90 -19.00 -19.96 -3.88
N TYR A 91 -18.82 -18.65 -4.00
CA TYR A 91 -17.93 -17.88 -3.14
C TYR A 91 -18.27 -18.01 -1.65
N LYS A 92 -19.56 -17.95 -1.29
CA LYS A 92 -20.00 -18.13 0.11
C LYS A 92 -19.61 -19.50 0.64
N GLN A 93 -19.89 -20.57 -0.11
CA GLN A 93 -19.51 -21.93 0.26
C GLN A 93 -17.99 -22.10 0.40
N GLU A 94 -17.22 -21.60 -0.56
CA GLU A 94 -15.75 -21.65 -0.50
C GLU A 94 -15.19 -20.85 0.67
N MET A 95 -15.77 -19.68 0.98
CA MET A 95 -15.38 -18.87 2.13
C MET A 95 -15.69 -19.56 3.46
N GLU A 96 -16.82 -20.27 3.56
CA GLU A 96 -17.19 -21.04 4.74
C GLU A 96 -16.23 -22.22 4.92
N ALA A 97 -15.97 -22.99 3.86
CA ALA A 97 -14.98 -24.06 3.87
C ALA A 97 -13.58 -23.56 4.23
N PHE A 98 -13.18 -22.38 3.72
CA PHE A 98 -11.92 -21.73 4.05
C PHE A 98 -11.84 -21.35 5.53
N LYS A 99 -12.89 -20.74 6.08
CA LYS A 99 -12.95 -20.41 7.51
C LYS A 99 -12.92 -21.66 8.40
N ALA A 100 -13.64 -22.71 8.00
CA ALA A 100 -13.63 -23.99 8.72
C ALA A 100 -12.22 -24.63 8.72
N LYS A 101 -11.52 -24.59 7.58
CA LYS A 101 -10.15 -25.10 7.43
C LYS A 101 -9.12 -24.35 8.29
N LEU A 102 -9.33 -23.06 8.56
CA LEU A 102 -8.42 -22.23 9.35
C LEU A 102 -8.48 -22.52 10.86
N GLY A 103 -9.61 -23.04 11.36
CA GLY A 103 -9.86 -23.18 12.80
C GLY A 103 -10.00 -21.82 13.53
N PRO A 104 -10.26 -21.83 14.85
CA PRO A 104 -10.54 -20.61 15.61
C PRO A 104 -9.36 -19.64 15.65
N GLU A 105 -8.13 -20.17 15.78
CA GLU A 105 -6.92 -19.35 15.84
C GLU A 105 -6.58 -18.72 14.48
N GLY A 106 -6.66 -19.49 13.39
CA GLY A 106 -6.45 -18.96 12.03
C GLY A 106 -7.54 -18.00 11.59
N LEU A 107 -8.79 -18.20 12.04
CA LEU A 107 -9.88 -17.25 11.81
C LEU A 107 -9.62 -15.91 12.51
N ARG A 108 -9.14 -15.93 13.76
CA ARG A 108 -8.76 -14.72 14.50
C ARG A 108 -7.65 -13.95 13.79
N GLU A 109 -6.61 -14.66 13.33
CA GLU A 109 -5.52 -14.05 12.56
C GLU A 109 -6.02 -13.43 11.24
N TYR A 110 -6.88 -14.12 10.50
CA TYR A 110 -7.51 -13.61 9.28
C TYR A 110 -8.32 -12.32 9.53
N ILE A 111 -9.11 -12.29 10.60
CA ILE A 111 -9.91 -11.11 10.97
C ILE A 111 -9.00 -9.93 11.34
N ASN A 112 -7.96 -10.17 12.15
CA ASN A 112 -7.00 -9.14 12.54
C ASN A 112 -6.30 -8.54 11.32
N LYS A 113 -5.77 -9.39 10.42
CA LYS A 113 -5.10 -8.93 9.20
C LYS A 113 -6.02 -8.10 8.30
N LYS A 114 -7.29 -8.47 8.20
CA LYS A 114 -8.30 -7.69 7.46
C LYS A 114 -8.58 -6.34 8.14
N HIS A 115 -8.62 -6.31 9.48
CA HIS A 115 -8.81 -5.09 10.25
C HIS A 115 -7.62 -4.14 10.11
N GLU A 116 -6.40 -4.65 10.25
CA GLU A 116 -5.15 -3.90 10.03
C GLU A 116 -5.09 -3.32 8.61
N ALA A 117 -5.41 -4.11 7.59
CA ALA A 117 -5.45 -3.62 6.21
C ALA A 117 -6.48 -2.51 6.01
N LYS A 118 -7.65 -2.61 6.68
CA LYS A 118 -8.68 -1.55 6.66
C LYS A 118 -8.18 -0.29 7.36
N GLN A 119 -7.58 -0.41 8.54
CA GLN A 119 -7.01 0.71 9.30
C GLN A 119 -5.89 1.40 8.51
N ALA A 120 -4.96 0.64 7.93
CA ALA A 120 -3.90 1.18 7.09
C ALA A 120 -4.44 1.93 5.86
N LYS A 121 -5.54 1.45 5.26
CA LYS A 121 -6.23 2.15 4.15
C LYS A 121 -6.88 3.45 4.64
N GLN A 122 -7.52 3.44 5.80
CA GLN A 122 -8.13 4.63 6.41
C GLN A 122 -7.08 5.67 6.79
N GLU A 123 -5.97 5.26 7.40
CA GLU A 123 -4.85 6.13 7.75
C GLU A 123 -4.24 6.77 6.49
N LYS A 124 -4.04 6.00 5.41
CA LYS A 124 -3.58 6.54 4.12
C LYS A 124 -4.56 7.55 3.53
N ALA A 125 -5.87 7.27 3.61
CA ALA A 125 -6.90 8.21 3.15
C ALA A 125 -6.90 9.50 3.98
N LEU A 126 -6.78 9.40 5.30
CA LEU A 126 -6.69 10.55 6.20
C LEU A 126 -5.43 11.37 5.94
N LYS A 127 -4.26 10.73 5.77
CA LYS A 127 -3.02 11.42 5.39
C LYS A 127 -3.16 12.15 4.05
N LYS A 128 -3.86 11.57 3.07
CA LYS A 128 -4.13 12.23 1.79
C LYS A 128 -5.05 13.43 1.96
N LEU A 129 -6.10 13.29 2.77
CA LEU A 129 -7.01 14.38 3.10
C LEU A 129 -6.27 15.53 3.80
N HIS A 130 -5.48 15.25 4.84
CA HIS A 130 -4.68 16.25 5.54
C HIS A 130 -3.68 16.96 4.61
N ARG A 131 -3.09 16.25 3.64
CA ARG A 131 -2.22 16.87 2.63
C ARG A 131 -3.00 17.80 1.68
N ALA A 132 -4.22 17.43 1.31
CA ALA A 132 -5.08 18.23 0.44
C ALA A 132 -5.68 19.45 1.16
N GLN A 133 -5.93 19.33 2.47
CA GLN A 133 -6.42 20.39 3.34
C GLN A 133 -5.31 21.28 3.91
N ARG A 134 -4.05 21.07 3.52
CA ARG A 134 -2.97 21.96 3.93
C ARG A 134 -3.27 23.36 3.40
N ASP A 135 -3.28 24.34 4.31
CA ASP A 135 -3.53 25.74 3.99
C ASP A 135 -2.61 26.20 2.83
N PRO A 136 -3.15 26.76 1.74
CA PRO A 136 -2.37 27.34 0.65
C PRO A 136 -1.35 28.41 1.11
N ASN A 137 -1.65 29.14 2.19
CA ASN A 137 -0.83 30.19 2.77
C ASN A 137 0.23 29.66 3.75
N MET A 138 0.20 28.37 4.11
CA MET A 138 1.22 27.78 4.97
C MET A 138 2.59 27.86 4.27
N PRO A 139 3.60 28.52 4.88
CA PRO A 139 4.93 28.59 4.28
C PRO A 139 5.48 27.18 4.01
N LYS A 140 6.07 26.99 2.83
CA LYS A 140 6.65 25.70 2.43
C LYS A 140 8.07 25.57 2.94
N ARG A 141 8.43 24.38 3.41
CA ARG A 141 9.81 24.07 3.84
C ARG A 141 10.78 24.32 2.67
N PRO A 142 11.95 24.95 2.93
CA PRO A 142 12.93 25.17 1.90
C PRO A 142 13.55 23.85 1.44
N MET A 143 14.05 23.84 0.20
CA MET A 143 14.83 22.71 -0.32
C MET A 143 16.15 22.62 0.43
N THR A 144 16.60 21.42 0.77
CA THR A 144 17.92 21.23 1.38
C THR A 144 19.03 21.55 0.39
N SER A 145 20.24 21.83 0.88
CA SER A 145 21.43 22.15 0.07
C SER A 145 21.64 21.16 -1.09
N PHE A 146 21.53 19.85 -0.83
CA PHE A 146 21.62 18.82 -1.87
C PHE A 146 20.53 18.94 -2.94
N PHE A 147 19.28 19.23 -2.55
CA PHE A 147 18.19 19.38 -3.53
C PHE A 147 18.31 20.67 -4.35
N VAL A 148 18.85 21.74 -3.76
CA VAL A 148 19.21 22.96 -4.50
C VAL A 148 20.26 22.64 -5.56
N PHE A 149 21.34 21.96 -5.18
CA PHE A 149 22.35 21.47 -6.13
C PHE A 149 21.75 20.58 -7.22
N CYS A 150 20.91 19.61 -6.87
CA CYS A 150 20.26 18.74 -7.84
C CYS A 150 19.30 19.49 -8.78
N LYS A 151 18.74 20.62 -8.35
CA LYS A 151 17.89 21.47 -9.19
C LYS A 151 18.75 22.24 -10.19
N GLU A 152 19.82 22.88 -9.73
CA GLU A 152 20.76 23.62 -10.60
C GLU A 152 21.45 22.69 -11.60
N PHE A 153 21.97 21.55 -11.14
CA PHE A 153 22.66 20.61 -12.02
C PHE A 153 21.75 20.03 -13.10
N ARG A 154 20.49 19.72 -12.76
CA ARG A 154 19.51 19.26 -13.77
C ARG A 154 19.20 20.33 -14.81
N ALA A 155 19.18 21.61 -14.43
CA ALA A 155 18.92 22.70 -15.35
C ALA A 155 20.12 22.92 -16.31
N GLU A 156 21.35 22.85 -15.80
CA GLU A 156 22.56 23.10 -16.58
C GLU A 156 23.01 21.90 -17.42
N ASN A 157 22.79 20.68 -16.93
CA ASN A 157 23.34 19.45 -17.51
C ASN A 157 22.23 18.47 -17.94
N ALA A 158 21.05 18.98 -18.31
CA ALA A 158 19.91 18.16 -18.73
C ALA A 158 20.29 17.12 -19.82
N SER A 159 21.16 17.49 -20.75
CA SER A 159 21.64 16.62 -21.84
C SER A 159 22.64 15.54 -21.41
N LYS A 160 23.33 15.72 -20.27
CA LYS A 160 24.33 14.77 -19.74
C LYS A 160 23.74 13.77 -18.75
N LEU A 161 22.48 13.96 -18.38
CA LEU A 161 21.80 13.16 -17.39
C LEU A 161 21.08 11.98 -18.05
N PRO A 162 21.10 10.78 -17.43
CA PRO A 162 20.33 9.63 -17.89
C PRO A 162 18.84 9.97 -18.03
N GLU A 163 18.12 9.32 -18.95
CA GLU A 163 16.68 9.57 -19.14
C GLU A 163 15.86 9.21 -17.88
N LYS A 164 16.27 8.15 -17.17
CA LYS A 164 15.58 7.70 -15.96
C LYS A 164 15.97 8.54 -14.74
N ILE A 165 14.97 9.19 -14.13
CA ILE A 165 15.11 10.03 -12.91
C ILE A 165 15.84 9.30 -11.76
N THR A 166 15.62 7.99 -11.61
CA THR A 166 16.28 7.17 -10.59
C THR A 166 17.80 7.12 -10.79
N GLU A 167 18.23 6.95 -12.04
CA GLU A 167 19.65 6.89 -12.42
C GLU A 167 20.29 8.28 -12.27
N GLN A 168 19.58 9.34 -12.67
CA GLN A 168 20.01 10.73 -12.43
C GLN A 168 20.26 11.00 -10.94
N SER A 169 19.34 10.56 -10.08
CA SER A 169 19.44 10.80 -8.64
C SER A 169 20.63 10.07 -8.02
N GLN A 170 20.94 8.85 -8.48
CA GLN A 170 22.13 8.10 -8.06
C GLN A 170 23.42 8.79 -8.52
N TYR A 171 23.47 9.26 -9.77
CA TYR A 171 24.62 10.00 -10.31
C TYR A 171 24.89 11.29 -9.51
N LEU A 172 23.85 12.12 -9.31
CA LEU A 172 23.94 13.35 -8.54
C LEU A 172 24.35 13.11 -7.08
N SER A 173 23.89 12.01 -6.48
CA SER A 173 24.28 11.64 -5.11
C SER A 173 25.75 11.28 -5.00
N LYS A 174 26.33 10.63 -6.03
CA LYS A 174 27.77 10.34 -6.09
C LYS A 174 28.57 11.62 -6.28
N LEU A 175 28.17 12.44 -7.26
CA LEU A 175 28.82 13.72 -7.55
C LEU A 175 28.82 14.64 -6.32
N TRP A 176 27.69 14.76 -5.62
CA TRP A 176 27.62 15.52 -4.37
C TRP A 176 28.59 15.01 -3.31
N LYS A 177 28.82 13.69 -3.19
CA LYS A 177 29.79 13.17 -2.22
C LYS A 177 31.23 13.55 -2.59
N GLU A 178 31.55 13.54 -3.87
CA GLU A 178 32.88 13.87 -4.42
C GLU A 178 33.18 15.36 -4.40
N MET A 179 32.16 16.23 -4.40
CA MET A 179 32.34 17.69 -4.31
C MET A 179 33.06 18.12 -3.03
N SER A 180 33.90 19.15 -3.13
CA SER A 180 34.61 19.71 -1.98
C SER A 180 33.64 20.41 -1.02
N GLU A 181 34.05 20.54 0.25
CA GLU A 181 33.25 21.26 1.25
C GLU A 181 33.02 22.72 0.84
N SER A 182 34.01 23.37 0.22
CA SER A 182 33.88 24.73 -0.30
C SER A 182 32.80 24.89 -1.38
N GLN A 183 32.67 23.90 -2.28
CA GLN A 183 31.63 23.90 -3.30
C GLN A 183 30.25 23.63 -2.69
N LYS A 184 30.18 22.75 -1.69
CA LYS A 184 28.96 22.47 -0.92
C LYS A 184 28.53 23.67 -0.08
N GLN A 185 29.48 24.44 0.44
CA GLN A 185 29.25 25.54 1.37
C GLN A 185 28.28 26.57 0.79
N ARG A 186 28.43 26.94 -0.49
CA ARG A 186 27.49 27.84 -1.18
C ARG A 186 26.04 27.36 -1.02
N TYR A 187 25.77 26.08 -1.25
CA TYR A 187 24.42 25.51 -1.14
C TYR A 187 23.95 25.35 0.31
N ILE A 188 24.88 25.11 1.24
CA ILE A 188 24.60 25.06 2.68
C ILE A 188 24.18 26.44 3.17
N ASP A 189 24.89 27.49 2.77
CA ASP A 189 24.59 28.88 3.12
C ASP A 189 23.24 29.30 2.54
N GLU A 190 22.99 29.01 1.26
CA GLU A 190 21.69 29.28 0.63
C GLU A 190 20.54 28.56 1.36
N TYR A 191 20.75 27.29 1.74
CA TYR A 191 19.78 26.55 2.54
C TYR A 191 19.56 27.19 3.91
N ASN A 192 20.62 27.63 4.60
CA ASN A 192 20.52 28.26 5.91
C ASN A 192 19.74 29.57 5.84
N THR A 193 20.03 30.44 4.87
CA THR A 193 19.26 31.67 4.63
C THR A 193 17.79 31.37 4.32
N ALA A 194 17.53 30.39 3.46
CA ALA A 194 16.16 29.99 3.13
C ALA A 194 15.43 29.39 4.34
N LYS A 195 16.14 28.67 5.21
CA LYS A 195 15.63 28.12 6.47
C LYS A 195 15.25 29.22 7.46
N GLU A 196 16.09 30.23 7.62
CA GLU A 196 15.79 31.40 8.47
C GLU A 196 14.56 32.17 7.99
N LYS A 197 14.45 32.38 6.67
CA LYS A 197 13.25 32.99 6.07
C LYS A 197 12.01 32.14 6.37
N TYR A 198 12.09 30.83 6.13
CA TYR A 198 10.98 29.92 6.43
C TYR A 198 10.57 29.92 7.90
N THR A 199 11.52 29.96 8.84
CA THR A 199 11.21 30.04 10.27
C THR A 199 10.46 31.33 10.60
N ARG A 200 10.90 32.47 10.06
CA ARG A 200 10.22 33.76 10.24
C ARG A 200 8.82 33.76 9.65
N ASP A 201 8.67 33.27 8.42
CA ASP A 201 7.37 33.21 7.73
C ASP A 201 6.42 32.26 8.48
N MET A 202 6.91 31.14 9.01
CA MET A 202 6.12 30.19 9.80
C MET A 202 5.69 30.77 11.14
N ASP A 203 6.56 31.52 11.83
CA ASP A 203 6.22 32.21 13.07
C ASP A 203 5.12 33.26 12.84
N ASN A 204 5.20 34.01 11.73
CA ASN A 204 4.17 34.97 11.34
C ASN A 204 2.84 34.27 11.01
N TYR A 205 2.88 33.17 10.25
CA TYR A 205 1.71 32.36 9.93
C TYR A 205 1.05 31.75 11.18
N ASN A 206 1.85 31.27 12.14
CA ASN A 206 1.33 30.74 13.39
C ASN A 206 0.64 31.84 14.22
N LYS A 207 1.19 33.06 14.26
CA LYS A 207 0.56 34.21 14.94
C LYS A 207 -0.73 34.65 14.27
N SER A 208 -0.78 34.73 12.93
CA SER A 208 -1.99 35.15 12.20
C SER A 208 -3.14 34.15 12.29
N ASN A 209 -2.84 32.87 12.53
CA ASN A 209 -3.85 31.81 12.67
C ASN A 209 -4.32 31.55 14.11
N HIS A 210 -3.72 32.22 15.11
CA HIS A 210 -4.09 32.08 16.54
C HIS A 210 -4.74 33.35 17.13
N ASN A 211 -5.04 34.36 16.30
CA ASN A 211 -5.91 35.50 16.62
C ASN A 211 -7.25 35.31 15.91
#